data_AF-A0AAU5H4P6-F1
#
_entry.id   AF-A0AAU5H4P6-F1
#
_cell.length_a   1.000
_cell.length_b   1.000
_cell.length_c   1.000
_cell.angle_alpha   90.00
_cell.angle_beta   90.00
_cell.angle_gamma   90.00
#
_symmetry.space_group_name_H-M   'P 1'
#
loop_
_entity.id
_entity.type
_entity.pdbx_description
1 polymer ?
#
loop_
_entity_poly.entity_id
_entity_poly.type
_entity_poly.pdbx_seq_one_letter_code
_entity_poly.pdbx_strand_id
1 'polypeptide(L)'
;MAETALARLRAVAGRPVTASLTSAVAGLGAAAYLYGTDPHQPGHWLPRCPFNWVTGLLCPACGGTRMVYDLMHGDFTAAFHDNALLLIASPAGLYLYLRWFTEGLRGQVYRPALKPRAQAVILGIALTWAVVRNVM
;
A
#
# COMPACT_ATOMS: atom_id res chain seq x y z
N MET A 1 -6.99 -31.25 -22.64
CA MET A 1 -6.08 -30.09 -22.87
C MET A 1 -6.38 -28.92 -21.93
N ALA A 2 -7.64 -28.51 -21.75
CA ALA A 2 -8.00 -27.41 -20.84
C ALA A 2 -7.66 -27.69 -19.35
N GLU A 3 -7.90 -28.91 -18.86
CA GLU A 3 -7.58 -29.30 -17.47
C GLU A 3 -6.08 -29.29 -17.17
N THR A 4 -5.27 -29.70 -18.15
CA THR A 4 -3.81 -29.70 -18.08
C THR A 4 -3.24 -28.27 -18.05
N ALA A 5 -3.88 -27.34 -18.77
CA ALA A 5 -3.54 -25.92 -18.74
C ALA A 5 -3.92 -25.26 -17.39
N LEU A 6 -5.12 -25.55 -16.87
CA LEU A 6 -5.58 -25.07 -15.55
C LEU A 6 -4.69 -25.56 -14.40
N ALA A 7 -4.26 -26.83 -14.43
CA ALA A 7 -3.35 -27.39 -13.44
C ALA A 7 -1.98 -26.69 -13.46
N ARG A 8 -1.44 -26.41 -14.65
CA ARG A 8 -0.19 -25.65 -14.81
C ARG A 8 -0.32 -24.21 -14.33
N LEU A 9 -1.43 -23.53 -14.63
CA LEU A 9 -1.69 -22.18 -14.14
C LEU A 9 -1.77 -22.13 -12.61
N ARG A 10 -2.44 -23.09 -11.98
CA ARG A 10 -2.48 -23.18 -10.51
C ARG A 10 -1.11 -23.47 -9.89
N ALA A 11 -0.32 -24.35 -10.51
CA ALA A 11 1.04 -24.65 -10.05
C ALA A 11 1.96 -23.42 -10.16
N VAL A 12 1.84 -22.62 -11.23
CA VAL A 12 2.59 -21.38 -11.40
C VAL A 12 2.09 -20.28 -10.46
N ALA A 13 0.77 -20.14 -10.29
CA ALA A 13 0.16 -19.17 -9.38
C ALA A 13 0.49 -19.46 -7.90
N GLY A 14 0.72 -20.73 -7.55
CA GLY A 14 1.12 -21.15 -6.21
C GLY A 14 2.59 -20.89 -5.86
N ARG A 15 3.42 -20.44 -6.82
CA ARG A 15 4.83 -20.13 -6.55
C ARG A 15 4.96 -18.74 -5.91
N PRO A 16 5.79 -18.58 -4.86
CA PRO A 16 5.96 -17.29 -4.20
C PRO A 16 6.53 -16.21 -5.14
N VAL A 17 7.34 -16.60 -6.13
CA VAL A 17 7.83 -15.70 -7.18
C VAL A 17 6.71 -15.03 -7.97
N THR A 18 5.61 -15.75 -8.22
CA THR A 18 4.47 -15.20 -8.97
C THR A 18 3.81 -14.08 -8.18
N ALA A 19 3.64 -14.25 -6.86
CA ALA A 19 3.11 -13.20 -5.99
C ALA A 19 4.02 -11.96 -5.94
N SER A 20 5.34 -12.17 -5.87
CA SER A 20 6.31 -11.07 -5.89
C SER A 20 6.22 -10.28 -7.19
N LEU A 21 6.26 -10.97 -8.34
CA LEU A 21 6.19 -10.33 -9.66
C LEU A 21 4.86 -9.61 -9.90
N THR A 22 3.72 -10.23 -9.56
CA THR A 22 2.41 -9.58 -9.72
C THR A 22 2.29 -8.34 -8.84
N SER A 23 2.79 -8.39 -7.60
CA SER A 23 2.80 -7.21 -6.72
C SER A 23 3.65 -6.06 -7.26
N ALA A 24 4.81 -6.36 -7.85
CA ALA A 24 5.70 -5.35 -8.41
C ALA A 24 5.10 -4.71 -9.68
N VAL A 25 4.53 -5.52 -10.57
CA VAL A 25 3.82 -5.02 -11.76
C VAL A 25 2.64 -4.15 -11.36
N ALA A 26 1.83 -4.59 -10.39
CA ALA A 26 0.72 -3.80 -9.89
C ALA A 26 1.18 -2.48 -9.24
N GLY A 27 2.23 -2.53 -8.41
CA GLY A 27 2.80 -1.35 -7.76
C GLY A 27 3.36 -0.34 -8.74
N LEU A 28 4.10 -0.79 -9.77
CA LEU A 28 4.61 0.08 -10.84
C LEU A 28 3.48 0.69 -11.66
N GLY A 29 2.45 -0.09 -11.99
CA GLY A 29 1.27 0.44 -12.70
C GLY A 29 0.53 1.50 -11.89
N ALA A 30 0.34 1.27 -10.59
CA ALA A 30 -0.26 2.24 -9.68
C ALA A 30 0.59 3.52 -9.54
N ALA A 31 1.90 3.37 -9.39
CA ALA A 31 2.83 4.50 -9.31
C ALA A 31 2.83 5.32 -10.61
N ALA A 32 2.92 4.67 -11.78
CA ALA A 32 2.88 5.35 -13.07
C ALA A 32 1.56 6.12 -13.28
N TYR A 33 0.43 5.53 -12.88
CA TYR A 33 -0.87 6.20 -12.90
C TYR A 33 -0.89 7.43 -12.00
N LEU A 34 -0.44 7.30 -10.75
CA LEU A 34 -0.41 8.40 -9.79
C LEU A 34 0.54 9.51 -10.25
N TYR A 35 1.70 9.19 -10.81
CA TYR A 35 2.63 10.21 -11.30
C TYR A 35 1.97 11.18 -12.29
N GLY A 36 1.09 10.69 -13.17
CA GLY A 36 0.36 11.52 -14.13
C GLY A 36 -1.01 12.02 -13.65
N THR A 37 -1.50 11.56 -12.50
CA THR A 37 -2.87 11.83 -12.04
C THR A 37 -2.86 12.34 -10.60
N ASP A 38 -3.11 13.63 -10.44
CA ASP A 38 -3.14 14.30 -9.14
C ASP A 38 -4.36 13.84 -8.29
N PRO A 39 -4.14 13.12 -7.17
CA PRO A 39 -5.20 12.69 -6.24
C PRO A 39 -5.70 13.79 -5.29
N HIS A 40 -5.11 14.99 -5.34
CA HIS A 40 -5.64 16.18 -4.68
C HIS A 40 -6.84 16.76 -5.44
N GLN A 41 -6.88 16.57 -6.76
CA GLN A 41 -7.93 17.09 -7.63
C GLN A 41 -9.04 16.06 -7.90
N PRO A 42 -10.31 16.49 -7.97
CA PRO A 42 -11.39 15.62 -8.45
C PRO A 42 -11.27 15.37 -9.96
N GLY A 43 -11.97 14.34 -10.47
CA GLY A 43 -12.07 14.06 -11.91
C GLY A 43 -11.14 12.95 -12.41
N HIS A 44 -10.34 12.35 -11.53
CA HIS A 44 -9.56 11.15 -11.81
C HIS A 44 -10.42 9.87 -11.75
N TRP A 45 -9.86 8.76 -12.21
CA TRP A 45 -10.54 7.45 -12.20
C TRP A 45 -10.49 6.73 -10.83
N LEU A 46 -9.81 7.30 -9.83
CA LEU A 46 -9.91 6.77 -8.47
C LEU A 46 -11.35 6.90 -7.97
N PRO A 47 -11.95 5.82 -7.43
CA PRO A 47 -13.30 5.87 -6.89
C PRO A 47 -13.36 6.85 -5.73
N ARG A 48 -14.48 7.57 -5.62
CA ARG A 48 -14.71 8.45 -4.49
C ARG A 48 -14.73 7.64 -3.18
N CYS A 49 -13.96 8.07 -2.20
CA CYS A 49 -13.87 7.39 -0.92
C CYS A 49 -15.20 7.49 -0.15
N PRO A 50 -15.85 6.36 0.21
CA PRO A 50 -17.12 6.39 0.94
C PRO A 50 -16.99 7.07 2.31
N PHE A 51 -15.84 6.88 2.98
CA PHE A 51 -15.56 7.53 4.27
C PHE A 51 -15.55 9.05 4.13
N ASN A 52 -14.84 9.57 3.12
CA ASN A 52 -14.81 11.00 2.84
C ASN A 52 -16.18 11.53 2.41
N TRP A 53 -16.95 10.74 1.66
CA TRP A 53 -18.29 11.14 1.26
C TRP A 53 -19.25 11.27 2.45
N VAL A 54 -19.17 10.37 3.43
CA VAL A 54 -20.04 10.38 4.62
C VAL A 54 -19.58 11.41 5.66
N THR A 55 -18.28 11.56 5.86
CA THR A 55 -17.73 12.33 7.00
C THR A 55 -17.07 13.66 6.61
N GLY A 56 -16.77 13.86 5.32
CA GLY A 56 -15.91 14.95 4.85
C GLY A 56 -14.42 14.75 5.13
N LEU A 57 -14.04 13.71 5.87
CA LEU A 57 -12.68 13.47 6.36
C LEU A 57 -11.86 12.58 5.42
N LEU A 58 -10.53 12.69 5.45
CA LEU A 58 -9.65 11.83 4.67
C LEU A 58 -9.30 10.57 5.47
N CYS A 59 -9.58 9.40 4.90
CA CYS A 59 -9.17 8.14 5.51
C CYS A 59 -7.65 7.90 5.30
N PRO A 60 -7.02 7.02 6.10
CA PRO A 60 -5.58 6.73 5.98
C PRO A 60 -5.16 6.24 4.59
N ALA A 61 -6.05 5.56 3.86
CA ALA A 61 -5.78 5.08 2.51
C ALA A 61 -5.73 6.22 1.49
N CYS A 62 -6.71 7.13 1.50
CA CYS A 62 -6.73 8.30 0.61
C CYS A 62 -5.62 9.30 0.94
N GLY A 63 -5.32 9.50 2.23
CA GLY A 63 -4.15 10.28 2.63
C GLY A 63 -2.84 9.61 2.18
N GLY A 64 -2.77 8.27 2.21
CA GLY A 64 -1.62 7.53 1.71
C GLY A 64 -1.40 7.68 0.21
N THR A 65 -2.47 7.71 -0.60
CA THR A 65 -2.33 7.93 -2.06
C THR A 65 -1.82 9.32 -2.40
N ARG A 66 -2.26 10.34 -1.66
CA ARG A 66 -1.78 11.73 -1.82
C ARG A 66 -0.33 11.89 -1.35
N MET A 67 -0.01 11.30 -0.19
CA MET A 67 1.37 11.22 0.31
C MET A 67 2.33 10.58 -0.71
N VAL A 68 1.94 9.48 -1.35
CA VAL A 68 2.76 8.84 -2.38
C VAL A 68 2.92 9.75 -3.59
N TYR A 69 1.86 10.43 -4.04
CA TYR A 69 1.93 11.40 -5.13
C TYR A 69 2.93 12.52 -4.82
N ASP A 70 2.83 13.14 -3.66
CA ASP A 70 3.70 14.24 -3.24
C ASP A 70 5.17 13.77 -3.12
N LEU A 71 5.40 12.58 -2.56
CA LEU A 71 6.73 11.97 -2.53
C LEU A 71 7.32 11.75 -3.92
N MET A 72 6.50 11.31 -4.88
CA MET A 72 6.96 11.11 -6.27
C MET A 72 7.33 12.42 -6.97
N HIS A 73 6.76 13.55 -6.53
CA HIS A 73 7.06 14.88 -7.03
C HIS A 73 8.12 15.63 -6.18
N GLY A 74 8.62 14.99 -5.11
CA GLY A 74 9.65 15.53 -4.24
C GLY A 74 9.14 16.51 -3.17
N ASP A 75 7.83 16.63 -2.98
CA ASP A 75 7.25 17.47 -1.93
C ASP A 75 7.08 16.67 -0.61
N PHE A 76 8.15 16.62 0.17
CA PHE A 76 8.13 15.96 1.48
C PHE A 76 7.25 16.67 2.50
N THR A 77 7.02 17.98 2.35
CA THR A 77 6.21 18.76 3.29
C THR A 77 4.74 18.42 3.09
N ALA A 78 4.27 18.47 1.85
CA ALA A 78 2.92 18.08 1.49
C ALA A 78 2.67 16.60 1.84
N ALA A 79 3.61 15.71 1.54
CA ALA A 79 3.52 14.30 1.91
C ALA A 79 3.38 14.09 3.44
N PHE A 80 4.09 14.87 4.25
CA PHE A 80 3.97 14.81 5.70
C PHE A 80 2.57 15.25 6.16
N HIS A 81 2.03 16.32 5.58
CA HIS A 81 0.67 16.78 5.88
C HIS A 81 -0.40 15.77 5.46
N ASP A 82 -0.20 15.09 4.34
CA ASP A 82 -1.15 14.08 3.85
C ASP A 82 -1.24 12.84 4.76
N ASN A 83 -0.08 12.36 5.24
CA ASN A 83 -0.03 11.22 6.15
C ASN A 83 1.31 11.06 6.88
N ALA A 84 1.59 11.90 7.88
CA ALA A 84 2.84 11.84 8.65
C ALA A 84 3.14 10.44 9.25
N LEU A 85 2.15 9.77 9.85
CA LEU A 85 2.36 8.43 10.41
C LEU A 85 2.82 7.44 9.35
N LEU A 86 2.14 7.42 8.19
CA LEU A 86 2.50 6.50 7.11
C LEU A 86 3.86 6.87 6.51
N LEU A 87 4.16 8.16 6.38
CA LEU A 87 5.45 8.64 5.89
C LEU A 87 6.59 8.14 6.79
N ILE A 88 6.45 8.30 8.12
CA ILE A 88 7.42 7.83 9.12
C ILE A 88 7.52 6.30 9.13
N ALA A 89 6.40 5.58 8.97
CA ALA A 89 6.38 4.12 8.94
C ALA A 89 6.86 3.52 7.61
N SER A 90 6.89 4.32 6.54
CA SER A 90 7.18 3.86 5.17
C SER A 90 8.54 3.19 5.00
N PRO A 91 9.65 3.61 5.65
CA PRO A 91 10.94 2.92 5.49
C PRO A 91 10.91 1.49 6.06
N ALA A 92 10.23 1.28 7.19
CA ALA A 92 10.05 -0.04 7.76
C ALA A 92 9.14 -0.92 6.88
N GLY A 93 8.05 -0.35 6.34
CA GLY A 93 7.19 -1.01 5.37
C GLY A 93 7.93 -1.42 4.10
N LEU A 94 8.74 -0.51 3.54
CA LEU A 94 9.57 -0.77 2.36
C LEU A 94 10.58 -1.87 2.62
N TYR A 95 11.27 -1.85 3.78
CA TYR A 95 12.19 -2.92 4.15
C TYR A 95 11.50 -4.29 4.21
N LEU A 96 10.33 -4.37 4.88
CA LEU A 96 9.57 -5.62 4.96
C LEU A 96 9.10 -6.09 3.57
N TYR A 97 8.65 -5.17 2.72
CA TYR A 97 8.28 -5.46 1.34
C TYR A 97 9.46 -6.01 0.54
N LEU A 98 10.62 -5.36 0.60
CA LEU A 98 11.83 -5.80 -0.11
C LEU A 98 12.32 -7.16 0.39
N ARG A 99 12.28 -7.42 1.70
CA ARG A 99 12.60 -8.74 2.26
C ARG A 99 11.62 -9.80 1.76
N TRP A 100 10.32 -9.52 1.81
CA TRP A 100 9.32 -10.44 1.28
C TRP A 100 9.50 -10.69 -0.22
N PHE A 101 9.75 -9.63 -1.00
CA PHE A 101 9.95 -9.69 -2.45
C PHE A 101 11.20 -10.50 -2.81
N THR A 102 12.33 -10.23 -2.17
CA THR A 102 13.59 -10.94 -2.44
C THR A 102 13.52 -12.42 -2.05
N GLU A 103 12.89 -12.77 -0.94
CA GLU A 103 12.66 -14.17 -0.58
C GLU A 103 11.69 -14.86 -1.54
N GLY A 104 10.65 -14.16 -2.01
CA GLY A 104 9.74 -14.70 -3.02
C GLY A 104 10.42 -14.98 -4.35
N LEU A 105 11.34 -14.11 -4.79
CA LEU A 105 12.20 -14.36 -5.95
C LEU A 105 13.13 -15.58 -5.76
N ARG A 106 13.55 -15.85 -4.52
CA ARG A 106 14.34 -17.05 -4.17
C ARG A 106 13.50 -18.33 -4.07
N GLY A 107 12.19 -18.25 -4.32
CA GLY A 107 11.28 -19.38 -4.19
C GLY A 107 10.87 -19.69 -2.74
N GLN A 108 11.20 -18.80 -1.80
CA GLN A 108 10.93 -18.98 -0.37
C GLN A 108 9.67 -18.21 0.05
N VAL A 109 8.95 -18.73 1.05
CA VAL A 109 7.79 -18.06 1.63
C VAL A 109 8.24 -17.28 2.86
N TYR A 110 8.38 -15.97 2.72
CA TYR A 110 8.65 -15.10 3.86
C TYR A 110 7.35 -14.73 4.58
N ARG A 111 7.28 -15.02 5.89
CA ARG A 111 6.18 -14.62 6.76
C ARG A 111 6.74 -13.81 7.93
N PRO A 112 6.60 -12.47 7.92
CA PRO A 112 7.00 -11.68 9.08
C PRO A 112 6.12 -12.08 10.28
N ALA A 113 6.75 -12.62 11.32
CA ALA A 113 6.06 -12.99 12.55
C ALA A 113 6.00 -11.79 13.50
N LEU A 114 4.90 -11.03 13.44
CA LEU A 114 4.59 -10.02 14.44
C LEU A 114 3.85 -10.68 15.60
N LYS A 115 4.29 -10.43 16.84
CA LYS A 115 3.57 -10.88 18.03
C LYS A 115 2.17 -10.23 18.05
N PRO A 116 1.11 -10.89 18.54
CA PRO A 116 -0.24 -10.31 18.63
C PRO A 116 -0.26 -8.96 19.36
N ARG A 117 0.58 -8.79 20.39
CA ARG A 117 0.76 -7.51 21.09
C ARG A 117 1.29 -6.41 20.17
N ALA A 118 2.28 -6.70 19.34
CA ALA A 118 2.81 -5.73 18.39
C ALA A 118 1.77 -5.36 17.32
N GLN A 119 1.00 -6.33 16.83
CA GLN A 119 -0.11 -6.08 15.91
C GLN A 119 -1.17 -5.18 16.55
N ALA A 120 -1.56 -5.46 17.79
CA ALA A 120 -2.50 -4.62 18.54
C ALA A 120 -1.98 -3.20 18.77
N VAL A 121 -0.68 -3.03 19.07
CA VAL A 121 -0.05 -1.71 19.21
C VAL A 121 -0.04 -0.96 17.88
N ILE A 122 0.36 -1.60 16.78
CA ILE A 122 0.37 -0.98 15.44
C ILE A 122 -1.04 -0.54 15.04
N LEU A 123 -2.04 -1.41 15.23
CA LEU A 123 -3.44 -1.09 14.95
C LEU A 123 -3.95 0.04 15.84
N GLY A 124 -3.62 0.01 17.14
CA GLY A 124 -3.95 1.07 18.08
C GLY A 124 -3.39 2.41 17.64
N ILE A 125 -2.09 2.47 17.32
CA ILE A 125 -1.42 3.68 16.82
C ILE A 125 -2.07 4.17 15.52
N ALA A 126 -2.35 3.27 14.58
CA ALA A 126 -2.97 3.64 13.31
C ALA A 126 -4.38 4.22 13.50
N LEU A 127 -5.19 3.63 14.39
CA LEU A 127 -6.52 4.14 14.72
C LEU A 127 -6.45 5.46 15.47
N THR A 128 -5.57 5.59 16.47
CA THR A 128 -5.37 6.83 17.21
C THR A 128 -4.93 7.95 16.27
N TRP A 129 -3.97 7.70 15.37
CA TRP A 129 -3.56 8.66 14.36
C TRP A 129 -4.71 9.02 13.42
N ALA A 130 -5.49 8.04 12.96
CA ALA A 130 -6.64 8.29 12.11
C ALA A 130 -7.69 9.18 12.80
N VAL A 131 -7.84 9.10 14.12
CA VAL A 131 -8.72 10.01 14.86
C VAL A 131 -8.06 11.39 15.00
N VAL A 132 -6.81 11.45 15.47
CA VAL A 132 -6.08 12.71 15.72
C VAL A 132 -6.00 13.57 14.46
N ARG A 133 -5.62 12.99 13.31
CA ARG A 133 -5.49 13.70 12.02
C ARG A 133 -6.78 14.31 11.47
N ASN A 134 -7.92 13.87 12.00
CA ASN A 134 -9.25 14.23 11.50
C ASN A 134 -9.99 15.16 12.47
N VAL A 135 -9.49 15.31 13.69
CA VAL A 135 -10.05 16.19 14.72
C VAL A 135 -9.21 17.45 14.91
N MET A 136 -7.90 17.36 14.61
CA MET A 136 -6.94 18.47 14.62
C MET A 136 -6.69 18.96 13.19
#